data_AF-A0A7C6VWC1-F1
#
_entry.id   AF-A0A7C6VWC1-F1
#
_cell.length_a   1.000
_cell.length_b   1.000
_cell.length_c   1.000
_cell.angle_alpha   90.00
_cell.angle_beta   90.00
_cell.angle_gamma   90.00
#
_symmetry.space_group_name_H-M   'P 1'
#
loop_
_entity.id
_entity.type
_entity.pdbx_description
1 polymer ?
#
loop_
_entity_poly.entity_id
_entity_poly.type
_entity_poly.pdbx_seq_one_letter_code
_entity_poly.pdbx_strand_id
1 'polypeptide(L)'
;MILMLLDFPLPLFPIFLQVDLSDVPAVIGAFSMGPAAGVMIELLKNLLKLIVGSSTGGVGELANFLVGAGYVLILGIVYEKWPHRNGVILGAVLATVGAAVFAGVLNYFIFIPAYAVVMGLPVDAFVSVASQVNAAVVDLRTLVVFAIVPFNLVKGVIIAVAAVLVHRILRPLWDKF
;
A
#
# COMPACT_ATOMS: atom_id res chain seq x y z
N MET A 1 -14.96 -7.93 -6.78
CA MET A 1 -14.19 -8.94 -7.54
C MET A 1 -13.28 -8.32 -8.60
N ILE A 2 -13.74 -7.39 -9.45
CA ILE A 2 -12.91 -6.88 -10.56
C ILE A 2 -11.70 -6.04 -10.07
N LEU A 3 -11.84 -5.26 -9.00
CA LEU A 3 -10.74 -4.40 -8.50
C LEU A 3 -9.61 -5.15 -7.78
N MET A 4 -9.88 -6.33 -7.20
CA MET A 4 -8.88 -7.18 -6.53
C MET A 4 -8.04 -8.01 -7.51
N LEU A 5 -8.46 -8.05 -8.78
CA LEU A 5 -7.75 -8.72 -9.87
C LEU A 5 -6.81 -7.76 -10.61
N LEU A 6 -6.68 -6.52 -10.15
CA LEU A 6 -5.83 -5.49 -10.73
C LEU A 6 -4.57 -5.28 -9.88
N ASP A 7 -4.05 -6.36 -9.30
CA ASP A 7 -2.73 -6.35 -8.69
C ASP A 7 -1.72 -6.59 -9.80
N PHE A 8 -0.89 -5.59 -10.09
CA PHE A 8 0.13 -5.72 -11.13
C PHE A 8 1.51 -5.35 -10.60
N PRO A 9 2.56 -6.08 -11.02
CA PRO A 9 3.92 -5.71 -10.74
C PRO A 9 4.28 -4.45 -11.55
N LEU A 10 5.15 -3.62 -10.99
CA LEU A 10 5.74 -2.50 -11.71
C LEU A 10 7.05 -2.94 -12.40
N PRO A 11 7.30 -2.57 -13.68
CA PRO A 11 8.46 -3.05 -14.43
C PRO A 11 9.84 -2.76 -13.81
N LEU A 12 9.95 -1.73 -12.97
CA LEU A 12 11.20 -1.32 -12.31
C LEU A 12 11.37 -1.91 -10.90
N PHE A 13 10.46 -2.80 -10.49
CA PHE A 13 10.45 -3.37 -9.14
C PHE A 13 10.37 -4.90 -9.17
N PRO A 14 10.83 -5.58 -8.11
CA PRO A 14 10.70 -7.02 -7.98
C PRO A 14 9.24 -7.48 -8.11
N ILE A 15 9.02 -8.61 -8.77
CA ILE A 15 7.67 -9.11 -9.12
C ILE A 15 6.75 -9.38 -7.91
N PHE A 16 7.31 -9.56 -6.72
CA PHE A 16 6.56 -9.75 -5.48
C PHE A 16 6.02 -8.44 -4.89
N LEU A 17 6.49 -7.28 -5.37
CA LEU A 17 5.95 -5.97 -5.02
C LEU A 17 4.88 -5.59 -6.04
N GLN A 18 3.62 -5.66 -5.62
CA GLN A 18 2.45 -5.43 -6.48
C GLN A 18 1.69 -4.18 -6.05
N VAL A 19 1.29 -3.38 -7.04
CA VAL A 19 0.37 -2.26 -6.83
C VAL A 19 -1.05 -2.77 -7.03
N ASP A 20 -1.93 -2.43 -6.10
CA ASP A 20 -3.36 -2.73 -6.18
C ASP A 20 -4.15 -1.42 -6.27
N LEU A 21 -5.11 -1.35 -7.19
CA LEU A 21 -6.04 -0.22 -7.28
C LEU A 21 -7.19 -0.32 -6.27
N SER A 22 -7.20 -1.38 -5.45
CA SER A 22 -8.21 -1.62 -4.44
C SER A 22 -8.09 -0.70 -3.22
N ASP A 23 -6.95 0.00 -3.07
CA ASP A 23 -6.77 1.12 -2.14
C ASP A 23 -7.71 2.31 -2.45
N VAL A 24 -8.17 2.48 -3.70
CA VAL A 24 -9.03 3.62 -4.10
C VAL A 24 -10.40 3.58 -3.42
N PRO A 25 -11.14 2.45 -3.39
CA PRO A 25 -12.32 2.29 -2.53
C PRO A 25 -12.10 2.64 -1.06
N ALA A 26 -10.94 2.29 -0.48
CA ALA A 26 -10.65 2.61 0.91
C ALA A 26 -10.47 4.13 1.11
N VAL A 27 -9.84 4.82 0.17
CA VAL A 27 -9.78 6.30 0.16
C VAL A 27 -11.17 6.92 0.04
N ILE A 28 -12.03 6.39 -0.85
CA ILE A 28 -13.43 6.84 -0.97
C ILE A 28 -14.15 6.69 0.38
N GLY A 29 -14.04 5.52 1.02
CA GLY A 29 -14.62 5.28 2.34
C GLY A 29 -14.07 6.23 3.41
N ALA A 30 -12.77 6.48 3.43
CA ALA A 30 -12.14 7.41 4.36
C ALA A 30 -12.67 8.84 4.21
N PHE A 31 -12.84 9.32 2.97
CA PHE A 31 -13.36 10.66 2.71
C PHE A 31 -14.86 10.79 2.93
N SER A 32 -15.62 9.70 2.77
CA SER A 32 -17.08 9.74 2.84
C SER A 32 -17.63 9.44 4.23
N MET A 33 -16.98 8.54 4.97
CA MET A 33 -17.48 7.97 6.23
C MET A 33 -16.46 8.05 7.38
N GLY A 34 -15.30 8.66 7.12
CA GLY A 34 -14.23 8.85 8.09
C GLY A 34 -13.16 7.75 8.07
N PRO A 35 -12.03 7.96 8.77
CA PRO A 35 -10.82 7.15 8.63
C PRO A 35 -11.03 5.66 8.97
N ALA A 36 -11.87 5.38 9.96
CA ALA A 36 -12.18 4.01 10.39
C ALA A 36 -12.87 3.20 9.27
N ALA A 37 -13.73 3.83 8.47
CA ALA A 37 -14.37 3.18 7.34
C ALA A 37 -13.35 2.79 6.26
N GLY A 38 -12.37 3.66 5.98
CA GLY A 38 -11.28 3.34 5.06
C GLY A 38 -10.44 2.15 5.54
N VAL A 39 -10.07 2.13 6.82
CA VAL A 39 -9.35 0.98 7.43
C VAL A 39 -10.17 -0.30 7.36
N MET A 40 -11.49 -0.23 7.58
CA MET A 40 -12.37 -1.39 7.47
C MET A 40 -12.42 -1.93 6.03
N ILE A 41 -12.44 -1.05 5.03
CA ILE A 41 -12.40 -1.46 3.61
C ILE A 41 -11.06 -2.15 3.29
N GLU A 42 -9.93 -1.63 3.79
CA GLU A 42 -8.61 -2.27 3.70
C GLU A 42 -8.57 -3.65 4.36
N LEU A 43 -9.25 -3.82 5.49
CA LEU A 43 -9.34 -5.11 6.17
C LEU A 43 -10.16 -6.09 5.32
N LEU A 44 -11.37 -5.68 4.93
CA LEU A 44 -12.29 -6.52 4.17
C LEU A 44 -11.69 -6.94 2.84
N LYS A 45 -10.97 -6.05 2.14
CA LYS A 45 -10.38 -6.40 0.85
C LYS A 45 -9.30 -7.48 1.01
N ASN A 46 -8.45 -7.37 2.04
CA ASN A 46 -7.37 -8.32 2.26
C ASN A 46 -7.87 -9.66 2.80
N LEU A 47 -8.91 -9.67 3.65
CA LEU A 47 -9.58 -10.89 4.07
C LEU A 47 -10.23 -11.62 2.90
N LEU A 48 -10.91 -10.90 2.02
CA LEU A 48 -11.52 -11.47 0.81
C LEU A 48 -10.45 -12.06 -0.12
N LYS A 49 -9.32 -11.38 -0.30
CA LYS A 49 -8.19 -11.90 -1.08
C LYS A 49 -7.64 -13.20 -0.48
N LEU A 50 -7.48 -13.24 0.84
CA LEU A 50 -7.03 -14.44 1.55
C LEU A 50 -7.98 -15.64 1.34
N ILE A 51 -9.29 -15.41 1.37
CA ILE A 51 -10.32 -16.45 1.18
C ILE A 51 -10.38 -16.94 -0.29
N VAL A 52 -10.28 -16.01 -1.25
CA VAL A 52 -10.38 -16.34 -2.68
C VAL A 52 -9.12 -17.05 -3.19
N GLY A 53 -7.96 -16.74 -2.62
CA GLY A 53 -6.70 -17.42 -2.92
C GLY A 53 -5.52 -16.49 -2.67
N SER A 54 -4.63 -16.93 -1.77
CA SER A 54 -3.38 -16.25 -1.45
C SER A 54 -2.20 -17.04 -2.01
N SER A 55 -1.38 -16.42 -2.85
CA SER A 55 -0.09 -16.97 -3.31
C SER A 55 1.04 -16.79 -2.29
N THR A 56 0.79 -16.01 -1.23
CA THR A 56 1.78 -15.53 -0.26
C THR A 56 1.66 -16.17 1.12
N GLY A 57 0.80 -17.18 1.27
CA GLY A 57 0.46 -17.80 2.56
C GLY A 57 -0.07 -16.83 3.61
N GLY A 58 -0.71 -15.72 3.20
CA GLY A 58 -1.27 -14.70 4.09
C GLY A 58 -0.31 -13.58 4.52
N VAL A 59 1.00 -13.72 4.31
CA VAL A 59 1.98 -12.69 4.69
C VAL A 59 1.82 -11.44 3.83
N GLY A 60 1.52 -11.61 2.54
CA GLY A 60 1.35 -10.50 1.60
C GLY A 60 0.07 -9.70 1.84
N GLU A 61 -1.02 -10.40 2.11
CA GLU A 61 -2.30 -9.80 2.48
C GLU A 61 -2.17 -9.02 3.80
N LEU A 62 -1.43 -9.57 4.77
CA LEU A 62 -1.14 -8.85 6.01
C LEU A 62 -0.27 -7.61 5.78
N ALA A 63 0.77 -7.73 4.94
CA ALA A 63 1.62 -6.60 4.59
C ALA A 63 0.86 -5.50 3.86
N ASN A 64 0.02 -5.89 2.90
CA ASN A 64 -0.85 -4.97 2.17
C ASN A 64 -1.81 -4.26 3.12
N PHE A 65 -2.49 -5.00 4.00
CA PHE A 65 -3.39 -4.43 4.98
C PHE A 65 -2.68 -3.44 5.91
N LEU A 66 -1.55 -3.81 6.51
CA LEU A 66 -0.88 -2.94 7.50
C LEU A 66 -0.36 -1.65 6.88
N VAL A 67 0.22 -1.73 5.69
CA VAL A 67 0.74 -0.55 4.98
C VAL A 67 -0.41 0.29 4.40
N GLY A 68 -1.39 -0.35 3.76
CA GLY A 68 -2.57 0.30 3.16
C GLY A 68 -3.47 0.95 4.22
N ALA A 69 -3.81 0.24 5.29
CA ALA A 69 -4.59 0.80 6.40
C ALA A 69 -3.86 1.96 7.07
N GLY A 70 -2.54 1.85 7.27
CA GLY A 70 -1.73 2.97 7.81
C GLY A 70 -1.78 4.19 6.90
N TYR A 71 -1.66 4.00 5.59
CA TYR A 71 -1.77 5.07 4.60
C TYR A 71 -3.15 5.74 4.65
N VAL A 72 -4.21 4.95 4.54
CA VAL A 72 -5.60 5.43 4.51
C VAL A 72 -6.00 6.09 5.82
N LEU A 73 -5.51 5.58 6.96
CA LEU A 73 -5.75 6.17 8.27
C LEU A 73 -5.14 7.58 8.37
N ILE A 74 -3.86 7.74 8.00
CA ILE A 74 -3.19 9.05 8.04
C ILE A 74 -3.89 10.03 7.08
N LEU A 75 -4.15 9.59 5.85
CA LEU A 75 -4.83 10.40 4.85
C LEU A 75 -6.22 10.84 5.33
N GLY A 76 -7.01 9.91 5.87
CA GLY A 76 -8.34 10.14 6.39
C GLY A 76 -8.34 11.14 7.56
N ILE A 77 -7.45 10.96 8.54
CA ILE A 77 -7.37 11.84 9.71
C ILE A 77 -7.04 13.28 9.30
N VAL A 78 -6.10 13.46 8.36
CA VAL A 78 -5.74 14.78 7.86
C VAL A 78 -6.89 15.40 7.07
N TYR A 79 -7.58 14.60 6.24
CA TYR A 79 -8.74 15.07 5.48
C TYR A 79 -9.92 15.47 6.36
N GLU A 80 -10.21 14.69 7.41
CA GLU A 80 -11.28 14.98 8.37
C GLU A 80 -11.07 16.35 9.05
N LYS A 81 -9.82 16.71 9.32
CA LYS A 81 -9.46 18.03 9.88
C LYS A 81 -9.44 19.14 8.83
N TRP A 82 -9.03 18.83 7.60
CA TRP A 82 -8.88 19.80 6.51
C TRP A 82 -9.51 19.26 5.20
N PRO A 83 -10.85 19.32 5.06
CA PRO A 83 -11.59 18.69 3.96
C PRO A 83 -11.53 19.49 2.65
N HIS A 84 -10.35 19.97 2.29
CA HIS A 84 -10.09 20.72 1.07
C HIS A 84 -8.87 20.15 0.34
N ARG A 85 -8.70 20.52 -0.93
CA ARG A 85 -7.62 20.02 -1.80
C ARG A 85 -6.23 20.03 -1.15
N ASN A 86 -5.86 21.11 -0.47
CA ASN A 86 -4.54 21.20 0.18
C ASN A 86 -4.38 20.21 1.36
N GLY A 87 -5.47 19.89 2.06
CA GLY A 87 -5.47 18.89 3.14
C GLY A 87 -5.34 17.49 2.60
N VAL A 88 -5.99 17.18 1.46
CA VAL A 88 -5.78 15.92 0.73
C VAL A 88 -4.32 15.76 0.30
N ILE A 89 -3.72 16.80 -0.28
CA ILE A 89 -2.32 16.77 -0.71
C ILE A 89 -1.38 16.56 0.50
N LEU A 90 -1.57 17.33 1.57
CA LEU A 90 -0.77 17.19 2.79
C LEU A 90 -0.91 15.78 3.40
N GLY A 91 -2.15 15.29 3.53
CA GLY A 91 -2.44 13.97 4.05
C GLY A 91 -1.81 12.87 3.20
N ALA A 92 -1.86 13.00 1.88
CA ALA A 92 -1.26 12.03 0.97
C ALA A 92 0.28 12.03 1.04
N VAL A 93 0.91 13.20 1.20
CA VAL A 93 2.37 13.29 1.41
C VAL A 93 2.77 12.61 2.72
N LEU A 94 2.09 12.94 3.83
CA LEU A 94 2.35 12.33 5.14
C LEU A 94 2.11 10.82 5.12
N ALA A 95 1.02 10.38 4.50
CA ALA A 95 0.68 8.98 4.36
C ALA A 95 1.70 8.24 3.48
N THR A 96 2.16 8.82 2.37
CA THR A 96 3.17 8.22 1.48
C THR A 96 4.51 8.03 2.19
N VAL A 97 5.01 9.08 2.85
CA VAL A 97 6.28 9.00 3.59
C VAL A 97 6.15 8.01 4.76
N GLY A 98 5.06 8.09 5.52
CA GLY A 98 4.77 7.18 6.62
C GLY A 98 4.70 5.72 6.16
N ALA A 99 3.97 5.45 5.08
CA ALA A 99 3.85 4.12 4.50
C ALA A 99 5.19 3.58 3.99
N ALA A 100 6.02 4.41 3.34
CA ALA A 100 7.33 3.97 2.88
C ALA A 100 8.28 3.61 4.02
N VAL A 101 8.31 4.42 5.09
CA VAL A 101 9.10 4.12 6.30
C VAL A 101 8.57 2.86 6.98
N PHE A 102 7.26 2.77 7.19
CA PHE A 102 6.63 1.65 7.88
C PHE A 102 6.80 0.34 7.10
N ALA A 103 6.57 0.37 5.79
CA ALA A 103 6.81 -0.76 4.92
C ALA A 103 8.28 -1.19 4.94
N GLY A 104 9.24 -0.25 4.94
CA GLY A 104 10.65 -0.57 5.04
C GLY A 104 11.00 -1.29 6.34
N VAL A 105 10.54 -0.77 7.47
CA VAL A 105 10.76 -1.37 8.80
C VAL A 105 10.13 -2.76 8.88
N LEU A 106 8.84 -2.88 8.52
CA LEU A 106 8.13 -4.15 8.63
C LEU A 106 8.67 -5.19 7.66
N ASN A 107 9.10 -4.82 6.45
CA ASN A 107 9.71 -5.79 5.54
C ASN A 107 11.06 -6.31 6.06
N TYR A 108 11.87 -5.44 6.67
CA TYR A 108 13.16 -5.86 7.22
C TYR A 108 13.01 -6.84 8.39
N PHE A 109 12.12 -6.53 9.33
CA PHE A 109 12.01 -7.30 10.58
C PHE A 109 10.96 -8.41 10.55
N ILE A 110 9.92 -8.28 9.72
CA ILE A 110 8.73 -9.15 9.81
C ILE A 110 8.45 -9.81 8.46
N PHE A 111 8.14 -9.05 7.41
CA PHE A 111 7.55 -9.64 6.20
C PHE A 111 8.53 -10.49 5.42
N ILE A 112 9.73 -10.00 5.06
CA ILE A 112 10.68 -10.81 4.29
C ILE A 112 11.12 -12.06 5.08
N PRO A 113 11.45 -11.98 6.37
CA PRO A 113 11.69 -13.18 7.19
C PRO A 113 10.48 -14.13 7.26
N ALA A 114 9.27 -13.62 7.42
CA ALA A 114 8.06 -14.45 7.46
C ALA A 114 7.80 -15.14 6.10
N TYR A 115 8.01 -14.42 5.00
CA TYR A 115 7.94 -14.97 3.65
C TYR A 115 8.93 -16.11 3.44
N ALA A 116 10.18 -15.94 3.89
CA ALA A 116 11.21 -16.96 3.84
C ALA A 116 10.77 -18.25 4.56
N VAL A 117 10.18 -18.12 5.76
CA VAL A 117 9.68 -19.25 6.54
C VAL A 117 8.48 -19.93 5.84
N VAL A 118 7.49 -19.15 5.41
CA VAL A 118 6.25 -19.68 4.81
C VAL A 118 6.52 -20.35 3.46
N MET A 119 7.45 -19.81 2.66
CA MET A 119 7.79 -20.36 1.35
C MET A 119 8.89 -21.42 1.39
N GLY A 120 9.53 -21.65 2.56
CA GLY A 120 10.67 -22.56 2.68
C GLY A 120 11.89 -22.10 1.88
N LEU A 121 12.02 -20.80 1.64
CA LEU A 121 13.10 -20.19 0.86
C LEU A 121 14.02 -19.38 1.78
N PRO A 122 15.35 -19.32 1.52
CA PRO A 122 16.21 -18.41 2.24
C PRO A 122 15.86 -16.95 1.92
N VAL A 123 16.12 -16.03 2.86
CA VAL A 123 15.95 -14.59 2.64
C VAL A 123 16.73 -14.10 1.41
N ASP A 124 17.90 -14.69 1.15
CA ASP A 124 18.74 -14.37 0.00
C ASP A 124 18.06 -14.65 -1.36
N ALA A 125 17.04 -15.51 -1.40
CA ALA A 125 16.26 -15.71 -2.62
C ALA A 125 15.52 -14.42 -3.04
N PHE A 126 14.97 -13.67 -2.08
CA PHE A 126 14.29 -12.39 -2.36
C PHE A 126 15.28 -11.32 -2.82
N VAL A 127 16.49 -11.31 -2.23
CA VAL A 127 17.60 -10.44 -2.65
C VAL A 127 18.01 -10.77 -4.09
N SER A 128 18.16 -12.06 -4.42
CA SER A 128 18.53 -12.51 -5.76
C SER A 128 17.49 -12.20 -6.83
N VAL A 129 16.20 -12.18 -6.49
CA VAL A 129 15.14 -11.76 -7.43
C VAL A 129 15.21 -10.25 -7.63
N ALA A 130 15.44 -9.48 -6.58
CA ALA A 130 15.51 -8.03 -6.68
C ALA A 130 16.78 -7.52 -7.35
N SER A 131 17.92 -8.21 -7.19
CA SER A 131 19.19 -7.85 -7.81
C SER A 131 19.16 -7.93 -9.34
N GLN A 132 18.27 -8.77 -9.91
CA GLN A 132 18.01 -8.84 -11.35
C GLN A 132 17.37 -7.56 -11.90
N VAL A 133 16.62 -6.84 -11.05
CA VAL A 133 15.95 -5.59 -11.42
C VAL A 133 16.83 -4.38 -11.07
N ASN A 134 17.52 -4.43 -9.93
CA ASN A 134 18.40 -3.37 -9.46
C ASN A 134 19.69 -3.94 -8.86
N ALA A 135 20.80 -3.75 -9.57
CA ALA A 135 22.12 -4.26 -9.17
C ALA A 135 22.64 -3.68 -7.84
N ALA A 136 22.05 -2.60 -7.31
CA ALA A 136 22.40 -2.07 -5.99
C ALA A 136 21.87 -2.94 -4.83
N VAL A 137 20.99 -3.90 -5.10
CA VAL A 137 20.45 -4.84 -4.11
C VAL A 137 21.42 -6.02 -3.96
N VAL A 138 22.14 -6.06 -2.84
CA VAL A 138 23.17 -7.07 -2.52
C VAL A 138 22.89 -7.84 -1.24
N ASP A 139 21.99 -7.32 -0.39
CA ASP A 139 21.58 -7.91 0.88
C ASP A 139 20.15 -7.46 1.24
N LEU A 140 19.61 -7.94 2.38
CA LEU A 140 18.27 -7.56 2.84
C LEU A 140 18.12 -6.05 3.09
N ARG A 141 19.17 -5.38 3.58
CA ARG A 141 19.12 -3.95 3.90
C ARG A 141 18.98 -3.12 2.63
N THR A 142 19.79 -3.44 1.62
CA THR A 142 19.77 -2.81 0.30
C THR A 142 18.51 -3.17 -0.47
N LEU A 143 17.96 -4.37 -0.31
CA LEU A 143 16.63 -4.73 -0.80
C LEU A 143 15.55 -3.76 -0.24
N VAL A 144 15.59 -3.52 1.07
CA VAL A 144 14.64 -2.60 1.70
C VAL A 144 14.80 -1.17 1.18
N VAL A 145 16.03 -0.66 1.15
CA VAL A 145 16.32 0.73 0.80
C VAL A 145 16.15 1.02 -0.70
N PHE A 146 16.51 0.09 -1.58
CA PHE A 146 16.55 0.32 -3.03
C PHE A 146 15.39 -0.31 -3.81
N ALA A 147 14.60 -1.21 -3.20
CA ALA A 147 13.39 -1.73 -3.82
C ALA A 147 12.13 -1.41 -3.00
N ILE A 148 12.06 -1.81 -1.74
CA ILE A 148 10.80 -1.71 -0.96
C ILE A 148 10.41 -0.25 -0.66
N VAL A 149 11.34 0.56 -0.16
CA VAL A 149 11.06 1.97 0.16
C VAL A 149 10.69 2.76 -1.10
N PRO A 150 11.46 2.72 -2.21
CA PRO A 150 11.11 3.43 -3.43
C PRO A 150 9.80 2.92 -4.04
N PHE A 151 9.54 1.61 -3.97
CA PHE A 151 8.27 1.04 -4.40
C PHE A 151 7.09 1.63 -3.64
N ASN A 152 7.16 1.70 -2.31
CA ASN A 152 6.07 2.23 -1.49
C ASN A 152 5.89 3.75 -1.66
N LEU A 153 6.95 4.49 -1.99
CA LEU A 153 6.84 5.89 -2.40
C LEU A 153 6.07 6.03 -3.71
N VAL A 154 6.41 5.22 -4.72
CA VAL A 154 5.69 5.22 -6.02
C VAL A 154 4.24 4.79 -5.83
N LYS A 155 3.99 3.72 -5.08
CA LYS A 155 2.64 3.26 -4.74
C LYS A 155 1.86 4.37 -4.03
N GLY A 156 2.44 5.02 -3.03
CA GLY A 156 1.81 6.13 -2.32
C GLY A 156 1.46 7.31 -3.25
N VAL A 157 2.33 7.67 -4.20
CA VAL A 157 2.03 8.70 -5.20
C VAL A 157 0.86 8.31 -6.11
N ILE A 158 0.78 7.05 -6.55
CA ILE A 158 -0.35 6.55 -7.36
C ILE A 158 -1.67 6.72 -6.57
N ILE A 159 -1.68 6.32 -5.31
CA ILE A 159 -2.85 6.46 -4.44
C ILE A 159 -3.15 7.94 -4.15
N ALA A 160 -2.13 8.78 -4.00
CA ALA A 160 -2.29 10.23 -3.82
C ALA A 160 -3.00 10.88 -5.01
N VAL A 161 -2.62 10.51 -6.24
CA VAL A 161 -3.30 10.97 -7.45
C VAL A 161 -4.75 10.53 -7.45
N ALA A 162 -5.03 9.26 -7.12
CA ALA A 162 -6.38 8.77 -7.01
C ALA A 162 -7.19 9.52 -5.94
N ALA A 163 -6.60 9.80 -4.77
CA ALA A 163 -7.23 10.56 -3.70
C ALA A 163 -7.63 11.98 -4.14
N VAL A 164 -6.74 12.69 -4.84
CA VAL A 164 -7.04 14.03 -5.36
C VAL A 164 -8.17 13.99 -6.40
N LEU A 165 -8.17 12.98 -7.28
CA LEU A 165 -9.24 12.79 -8.27
C LEU A 165 -10.58 12.47 -7.61
N VAL A 166 -10.58 11.53 -6.65
CA VAL A 166 -11.77 11.16 -5.86
C VAL A 166 -12.33 12.37 -5.14
N HIS A 167 -11.50 13.15 -4.45
CA HIS A 167 -11.95 14.36 -3.77
C HIS A 167 -12.59 15.35 -4.76
N ARG A 168 -11.99 15.56 -5.94
CA ARG A 168 -12.56 16.45 -6.98
C ARG A 168 -13.92 15.96 -7.49
N ILE A 169 -14.09 14.65 -7.63
CA ILE A 169 -15.33 14.04 -8.15
C ILE A 169 -16.44 14.03 -7.10
N LEU A 170 -16.11 13.76 -5.83
CA LEU A 170 -17.09 13.64 -4.75
C LEU A 170 -17.51 14.99 -4.15
N ARG A 171 -16.66 16.01 -4.21
CA ARG A 171 -16.96 17.34 -3.65
C ARG A 171 -18.33 17.92 -4.06
N PRO A 172 -18.74 17.91 -5.34
CA PRO A 172 -20.06 18.41 -5.74
C PRO A 172 -21.25 17.61 -5.21
N LEU A 173 -21.04 16.37 -4.77
CA LEU A 173 -22.07 15.53 -4.17
C LEU A 173 -22.27 15.87 -2.68
N TRP A 174 -21.21 16.27 -1.99
CA TRP A 174 -21.29 16.70 -0.58
C TRP A 174 -21.78 18.13 -0.42
N ASP A 175 -21.55 19.01 -1.40
CA ASP A 175 -22.08 20.39 -1.36
C ASP A 175 -23.62 20.45 -1.59
N LYS A 176 -24.28 19.31 -1.84
CA LYS A 176 -25.73 19.20 -2.12
C LYS A 176 -26.57 18.63 -0.97
N PHE A 177 -25.94 18.31 0.16
CA PHE A 177 -26.60 17.88 1.41
C PHE A 177 -26.13 18.76 2.56
#